data_AF-A0A380X744-F1
#
_entry.id   AF-A0A380X744-F1
#
_cell.length_a   1.000
_cell.length_b   1.000
_cell.length_c   1.000
_cell.angle_alpha   90.00
_cell.angle_beta   90.00
_cell.angle_gamma   90.00
#
_symmetry.space_group_name_H-M   'P 1'
#
loop_
_entity.id
_entity.type
_entity.pdbx_description
1 polymer ?
#
loop_
_entity_poly.entity_id
_entity_poly.type
_entity_poly.pdbx_seq_one_letter_code
_entity_poly.pdbx_strand_id
1 'polypeptide(L)'
;MMGYREILKKHGITQSMSRKGNCLDNGAMESFFGRLKTECYFGKRFETFEQLEKVIHEYIHYYNNERIQVKLKGLSPVEYRTQSLN
;
A
#
# COMPACT_ATOMS: atom_id res chain seq x y z
N MET A 1 12.79 13.51 21.86
CA MET A 1 12.00 13.08 20.68
C MET A 1 10.99 12.04 21.16
N MET A 2 9.70 12.19 20.84
CA MET A 2 8.68 11.24 21.27
C MET A 2 8.86 9.92 20.50
N GLY A 3 8.93 8.79 21.20
CA GLY A 3 9.10 7.48 20.56
C GLY A 3 7.85 7.09 19.76
N TYR A 4 8.01 6.26 18.73
CA TYR A 4 6.91 5.86 17.83
C TYR A 4 5.67 5.35 18.57
N ARG A 5 5.84 4.54 19.63
CA ARG A 5 4.72 4.05 20.48
C ARG A 5 3.94 5.17 21.16
N GLU A 6 4.61 6.23 21.58
CA GLU A 6 3.97 7.37 22.24
C GLU A 6 3.20 8.23 21.23
N ILE A 7 3.70 8.33 19.98
CA ILE A 7 2.96 8.93 18.87
C ILE A 7 1.66 8.14 18.62
N LEU A 8 1.73 6.81 18.50
CA LEU A 8 0.55 5.97 18.29
C LEU A 8 -0.49 6.15 19.41
N LYS A 9 -0.05 6.11 20.68
CA LYS A 9 -0.94 6.35 21.84
C LYS A 9 -1.60 7.72 21.79
N LYS A 10 -0.83 8.79 21.47
CA LYS A 10 -1.35 10.15 21.35
C LYS A 10 -2.47 10.26 20.31
N HIS A 11 -2.41 9.45 19.24
CA HIS A 11 -3.42 9.40 18.18
C HIS A 11 -4.49 8.33 18.39
N GLY A 12 -4.52 7.64 19.55
CA GLY A 12 -5.51 6.59 19.82
C GLY A 12 -5.33 5.34 18.96
N ILE A 13 -4.15 5.11 18.40
CA ILE A 13 -3.86 3.97 17.53
C ILE A 13 -3.32 2.80 18.36
N THR A 14 -4.08 1.70 18.40
CA THR A 14 -3.65 0.44 19.02
C THR A 14 -2.64 -0.27 18.12
N GLN A 15 -1.42 -0.47 18.62
CA GLN A 15 -0.42 -1.27 17.92
C GLN A 15 -0.79 -2.77 18.00
N SER A 16 -0.99 -3.41 16.84
CA SER A 16 -1.15 -4.86 16.71
C SER A 16 0.09 -5.45 16.05
N MET A 17 0.78 -6.37 16.72
CA MET A 17 1.98 -7.03 16.21
C MET A 17 1.82 -8.53 16.36
N SER A 18 1.94 -9.27 15.26
CA SER A 18 1.96 -10.73 15.27
C SER A 18 3.26 -11.22 15.92
N ARG A 19 3.22 -12.43 16.49
CA ARG A 19 4.43 -13.05 17.08
C ARG A 19 5.54 -13.16 16.01
N LYS A 20 6.79 -13.06 16.44
CA LYS A 20 7.94 -13.26 15.56
C LYS A 20 7.81 -14.60 14.82
N GLY A 21 7.93 -14.58 13.49
CA GLY A 21 7.74 -15.76 12.64
C GLY A 21 6.31 -15.97 12.13
N ASN A 22 5.35 -15.13 12.50
CA ASN A 22 3.99 -15.15 11.96
C ASN A 22 3.78 -13.92 11.05
N CYS A 23 3.89 -14.12 9.73
CA CYS A 23 3.74 -13.08 8.71
C CYS A 23 2.40 -13.15 7.95
N LEU A 24 1.43 -13.95 8.42
CA LEU A 24 0.17 -14.18 7.70
C LEU A 24 -0.57 -12.87 7.40
N ASP A 25 -0.57 -11.93 8.34
CA ASP A 25 -1.21 -10.63 8.18
C ASP A 25 -0.48 -9.70 7.20
N ASN A 26 0.80 -9.98 6.90
CA ASN A 26 1.64 -9.15 6.02
C ASN A 26 1.50 -9.50 4.53
N GLY A 27 0.89 -10.64 4.18
CA GLY A 27 0.85 -11.15 2.81
C GLY A 27 0.23 -10.17 1.80
N ALA A 28 -0.77 -9.39 2.22
CA ALA A 28 -1.38 -8.35 1.38
C ALA A 28 -0.38 -7.22 1.04
N MET A 29 0.37 -6.76 2.03
CA MET A 29 1.40 -5.72 1.83
C MET A 29 2.59 -6.24 1.03
N GLU A 30 3.03 -7.47 1.28
CA GLU A 30 4.09 -8.11 0.48
C GLU A 30 3.70 -8.21 -0.99
N SER A 31 2.46 -8.63 -1.26
CA SER A 31 1.91 -8.69 -2.62
C SER A 31 1.90 -7.31 -3.27
N PHE A 32 1.45 -6.27 -2.55
CA PHE A 32 1.47 -4.90 -3.06
C PHE A 32 2.90 -4.44 -3.41
N PHE A 33 3.86 -4.59 -2.49
CA PHE A 33 5.24 -4.17 -2.74
C PHE A 33 5.93 -4.96 -3.85
N GLY A 34 5.60 -6.25 -4.01
CA GLY A 34 6.06 -7.04 -5.15
C GLY A 34 5.58 -6.44 -6.48
N ARG A 35 4.29 -6.09 -6.57
CA ARG A 35 3.72 -5.48 -7.77
C ARG A 35 4.27 -4.08 -8.04
N LEU A 36 4.37 -3.24 -7.01
CA LEU A 36 4.99 -1.91 -7.11
C LEU A 36 6.39 -2.05 -7.72
N LYS A 37 7.24 -2.91 -7.16
CA LYS A 37 8.61 -3.06 -7.67
C LYS A 37 8.65 -3.56 -9.12
N THR A 38 7.84 -4.56 -9.46
CA THR A 38 7.83 -5.12 -10.82
C THR A 38 7.24 -4.16 -11.86
N GLU A 39 6.12 -3.51 -11.55
CA GLU A 39 5.37 -2.67 -12.50
C GLU A 39 5.91 -1.22 -12.55
N CYS A 40 6.42 -0.70 -11.43
CA CYS A 40 6.87 0.69 -11.30
C CYS A 40 8.39 0.86 -11.42
N TYR A 41 9.19 -0.07 -10.90
CA TYR A 41 10.62 0.13 -10.70
C TYR A 41 11.52 -0.74 -11.58
N PHE A 42 11.14 -2.00 -11.82
CA PHE A 42 11.97 -2.96 -12.54
C PHE A 42 12.24 -2.48 -13.98
N GLY A 43 13.53 -2.45 -14.36
CA GLY A 43 13.96 -1.98 -15.68
C GLY A 43 13.93 -0.46 -15.88
N LYS A 44 13.58 0.32 -14.85
CA LYS A 44 13.60 1.80 -14.90
C LYS A 44 14.76 2.35 -14.07
N ARG A 45 15.31 3.47 -14.52
CA ARG A 45 16.32 4.25 -13.79
C ARG A 45 15.75 5.62 -13.50
N PHE A 46 15.89 6.05 -12.25
CA PHE A 46 15.48 7.37 -11.80
C PHE A 46 16.74 8.16 -11.50
N GLU A 47 16.82 9.40 -11.99
CA GLU A 47 18.01 10.24 -11.82
C GLU A 47 17.95 11.02 -10.51
N THR A 48 16.74 11.30 -10.02
CA THR A 48 16.52 12.02 -8.77
C THR A 48 15.49 11.32 -7.88
N PHE A 49 15.51 11.66 -6.60
CA PHE A 49 14.53 11.17 -5.64
C PHE A 49 13.11 11.64 -5.97
N GLU A 50 12.96 12.90 -6.41
CA GLU A 50 11.68 13.52 -6.73
C GLU A 50 11.01 12.82 -7.91
N GLN A 51 11.79 12.37 -8.90
CA GLN A 51 11.27 11.56 -10.01
C GLN A 51 10.73 10.22 -9.50
N LEU A 52 11.47 9.54 -8.63
CA LEU A 52 11.04 8.26 -8.04
C LEU A 52 9.77 8.46 -7.18
N GLU A 53 9.76 9.47 -6.32
CA GLU A 53 8.63 9.82 -5.47
C GLU A 53 7.37 10.08 -6.30
N LYS A 54 7.48 10.92 -7.35
CA LYS A 54 6.38 11.21 -8.26
C LYS A 54 5.78 9.93 -8.86
N VAL A 55 6.62 9.06 -9.40
CA VAL A 55 6.13 7.82 -10.05
C VAL A 55 5.52 6.87 -9.01
N ILE A 56 6.06 6.81 -7.78
CA ILE A 56 5.43 6.04 -6.69
C ILE A 56 4.04 6.59 -6.37
N HIS A 57 3.87 7.91 -6.27
CA HIS A 57 2.56 8.52 -6.02
C HIS A 57 1.56 8.22 -7.14
N GLU A 58 1.97 8.36 -8.39
CA GLU A 58 1.16 8.04 -9.57
C GLU A 58 0.75 6.56 -9.56
N TYR A 59 1.67 5.65 -9.24
CA TYR A 59 1.37 4.23 -9.16
C TYR A 59 0.39 3.90 -8.02
N ILE A 60 0.54 4.52 -6.84
CA ILE A 60 -0.38 4.33 -5.72
C ILE A 60 -1.79 4.84 -6.09
N HIS A 61 -1.88 5.96 -6.80
CA HIS A 61 -3.16 6.47 -7.29
C HIS A 61 -3.81 5.49 -8.26
N TYR A 62 -3.08 5.06 -9.29
CA TYR A 62 -3.53 4.05 -10.26
C TYR A 62 -3.99 2.77 -9.56
N TYR A 63 -3.16 2.23 -8.65
CA TYR A 63 -3.44 0.97 -7.96
C TYR A 63 -4.78 1.01 -7.22
N ASN A 64 -5.08 2.13 -6.56
CA ASN A 64 -6.25 2.26 -5.69
C ASN A 64 -7.52 2.69 -6.44
N ASN A 65 -7.41 3.52 -7.49
CA ASN A 65 -8.55 4.20 -8.10
C ASN A 65 -8.86 3.73 -9.53
N GLU A 66 -7.89 3.16 -10.25
CA GLU A 66 -8.04 2.89 -11.68
C GLU A 66 -7.79 1.41 -12.04
N ARG A 67 -7.06 0.70 -11.18
CA ARG A 67 -6.65 -0.68 -11.45
C ARG A 67 -7.84 -1.62 -11.49
N ILE A 68 -8.14 -2.15 -12.67
CA ILE A 68 -9.11 -3.22 -12.87
C ILE A 68 -8.64 -4.48 -12.15
N GLN A 69 -9.41 -4.97 -11.18
CA GLN A 69 -9.16 -6.23 -10.51
C GLN A 69 -10.25 -7.26 -10.81
N VAL A 70 -9.89 -8.33 -11.51
CA VAL A 70 -10.83 -9.41 -11.88
C VAL A 70 -11.50 -10.03 -10.65
N LYS A 71 -10.74 -10.21 -9.55
CA LYS A 71 -11.27 -10.70 -8.27
C LYS A 71 -12.34 -9.77 -7.66
N LEU A 72 -12.29 -8.49 -7.99
CA LEU A 72 -13.24 -7.47 -7.55
C LEU A 72 -14.29 -7.16 -8.63
N LYS A 73 -14.56 -8.11 -9.55
CA LYS A 73 -15.50 -7.94 -10.68
C LYS A 73 -15.15 -6.76 -11.60
N GLY A 74 -13.87 -6.44 -11.71
CA GLY A 74 -13.35 -5.35 -12.54
C GLY A 74 -13.26 -4.00 -11.84
N LEU A 75 -13.69 -3.91 -10.57
CA LEU A 75 -13.60 -2.69 -9.79
C LEU A 75 -12.17 -2.43 -9.29
N SER A 76 -11.84 -1.16 -9.10
CA SER A 76 -10.67 -0.73 -8.34
C SER A 76 -10.86 -1.00 -6.84
N PRO A 77 -9.77 -1.05 -6.04
CA PRO A 77 -9.87 -1.19 -4.59
C PRO A 77 -10.79 -0.17 -3.92
N VAL A 78 -10.75 1.10 -4.35
CA VAL A 78 -11.60 2.15 -3.80
C VAL A 78 -13.06 1.93 -4.18
N GLU A 79 -13.37 1.65 -5.44
CA GLU A 79 -14.74 1.37 -5.88
C GLU A 79 -15.35 0.15 -5.18
N TYR A 80 -14.57 -0.92 -5.00
CA TYR A 80 -15.03 -2.10 -4.28
C TYR A 80 -15.34 -1.79 -2.80
N ARG A 81 -14.50 -0.95 -2.17
CA ARG A 81 -14.70 -0.51 -0.78
C ARG A 81 -15.94 0.37 -0.63
N THR A 82 -16.18 1.28 -1.57
CA THR A 82 -17.34 2.18 -1.52
C THR A 82 -18.64 1.47 -1.89
N GLN A 83 -18.60 0.47 -2.78
CA GLN A 83 -19.76 -0.38 -3.08
C GLN A 83 -20.28 -1.11 -1.84
N SER A 84 -19.39 -1.60 -0.98
CA SER A 84 -19.76 -2.37 0.23
C SER A 84 -20.38 -1.49 1.34
N LEU A 85 -20.39 -0.17 1.18
CA LEU A 85 -20.94 0.79 2.14
C LEU A 85 -22.33 1.32 1.72
N ASN A 86 -22.85 0.88 0.58
CA ASN A 86 -24.18 1.16 0.06
C ASN A 86 -25.04 -0.11 0.07
#